data_AF-A0A4R4F420-F1
#
_entry.id   AF-A0A4R4F420-F1
#
_cell.length_a   1.000
_cell.length_b   1.000
_cell.length_c   1.000
_cell.angle_alpha   90.00
_cell.angle_beta   90.00
_cell.angle_gamma   90.00
#
_symmetry.space_group_name_H-M   'P 1'
#
loop_
_entity.id
_entity.type
_entity.pdbx_description
1 polymer ?
#
loop_
_entity_poly.entity_id
_entity_poly.type
_entity_poly.pdbx_seq_one_letter_code
_entity_poly.pdbx_strand_id
1 'polypeptide(L)'
;MSKAIQCEAIEPLLSGFLDDELSQSESQRVALHLKRCEKCSALLAELETVHTDLKETLHEQSGHTAAEIEQLDKLLNDKPSKWLGTTAWLLVILGALVVGGYAIWELGLALWQDTSQPVWLRASIAALYLGFAGLFVMVLRQRIKSLKTDKYRKVKL
;
A
#
# COMPACT_ATOMS: atom_id res chain seq x y z
N MET A 1 -42.46 37.78 9.84
CA MET A 1 -41.27 37.99 8.99
C MET A 1 -39.99 37.36 9.55
N SER A 2 -39.89 36.98 10.84
CA SER A 2 -38.67 36.38 11.42
C SER A 2 -38.48 34.87 11.19
N LYS A 3 -39.55 34.12 10.85
CA LYS A 3 -39.48 32.66 10.70
C LYS A 3 -38.74 32.22 9.43
N ALA A 4 -38.89 32.97 8.32
CA ALA A 4 -38.26 32.66 7.04
C ALA A 4 -36.73 32.85 7.07
N ILE A 5 -36.26 33.98 7.62
CA ILE A 5 -34.82 34.33 7.70
C ILE A 5 -34.03 33.33 8.56
N GLN A 6 -34.68 32.70 9.54
CA GLN A 6 -34.04 31.68 10.39
C GLN A 6 -34.01 30.29 9.74
N CYS A 7 -34.87 30.00 8.76
CA CYS A 7 -34.86 28.70 8.06
C CYS A 7 -33.69 28.62 7.08
N GLU A 8 -33.41 29.73 6.38
CA GLU A 8 -32.36 29.83 5.35
C GLU A 8 -30.95 29.60 5.94
N ALA A 9 -30.75 29.91 7.22
CA ALA A 9 -29.51 29.62 7.94
C ALA A 9 -29.43 28.21 8.52
N ILE A 10 -30.54 27.47 8.59
CA ILE A 10 -30.65 26.14 9.23
C ILE A 10 -30.66 25.03 8.19
N GLU A 11 -31.27 25.28 7.03
CA GLU A 11 -31.33 24.34 5.90
C GLU A 11 -29.97 23.72 5.50
N PRO A 12 -28.87 24.50 5.34
CA PRO A 12 -27.56 23.91 5.02
C PRO A 12 -26.94 23.10 6.18
N LEU A 13 -27.41 23.30 7.42
CA LEU A 13 -26.91 22.59 8.60
C LEU A 13 -27.63 21.25 8.83
N LEU A 14 -28.74 20.97 8.12
CA LEU A 14 -29.52 19.75 8.34
C LEU A 14 -28.76 18.47 7.93
N SER A 15 -27.98 18.50 6.84
CA SER A 15 -27.13 17.37 6.44
C SER A 15 -26.06 17.08 7.48
N GLY A 16 -25.32 18.10 7.93
CA GLY A 16 -24.31 17.92 8.98
C GLY A 16 -24.92 17.53 10.33
N PHE A 17 -26.17 17.88 10.60
CA PHE A 17 -26.90 17.43 11.79
C PHE A 17 -27.25 15.94 11.70
N LEU A 18 -27.57 15.42 10.51
CA LEU A 18 -27.86 14.01 10.27
C LEU A 18 -26.60 13.13 10.39
N ASP A 19 -25.46 13.65 9.96
CA ASP A 19 -24.16 12.95 9.97
C ASP A 19 -23.35 13.13 11.27
N ASP A 20 -23.92 13.81 12.29
CA ASP A 20 -23.24 14.17 13.55
C ASP A 20 -21.94 15.01 13.36
N GLU A 21 -21.84 15.76 12.26
CA GLU A 21 -20.65 16.57 11.91
C GLU A 21 -20.70 18.01 12.45
N LEU A 22 -21.83 18.44 13.01
CA LEU A 22 -21.98 19.79 13.57
C LEU A 22 -21.28 19.96 14.92
N SER A 23 -20.78 21.17 15.18
CA SER A 23 -20.33 21.52 16.53
C SER A 23 -21.49 21.51 17.52
N GLN A 24 -21.21 21.34 18.82
CA GLN A 24 -22.25 21.28 19.86
C GLN A 24 -23.18 22.50 19.85
N SER A 25 -22.66 23.70 19.59
CA SER A 25 -23.44 24.94 19.53
C SER A 25 -24.38 24.98 18.31
N GLU A 26 -23.93 24.47 17.17
CA GLU A 26 -24.72 24.39 15.93
C GLU A 26 -25.80 23.32 16.03
N SER A 27 -25.46 22.13 16.52
CA SER A 27 -26.41 21.03 16.75
C SER A 27 -27.55 21.46 17.70
N GLN A 28 -27.23 22.15 18.79
CA GLN A 28 -28.24 22.65 19.72
C GLN A 28 -29.14 23.72 19.11
N ARG A 29 -28.59 24.57 18.24
CA ARG A 29 -29.35 25.60 17.50
C ARG A 29 -30.33 24.96 16.50
N VAL A 30 -29.88 23.94 15.77
CA VAL A 30 -30.72 23.16 14.84
C VAL A 30 -31.83 22.43 15.61
N ALA A 31 -31.50 21.74 16.71
CA ALA A 31 -32.48 21.02 17.53
C ALA A 31 -33.58 21.93 18.12
N LEU A 32 -33.22 23.15 18.55
CA LEU A 32 -34.20 24.14 19.02
C LEU A 32 -35.10 24.68 17.89
N HIS A 33 -34.57 24.78 16.68
CA HIS A 33 -35.32 25.23 15.50
C HIS A 33 -36.31 24.16 15.03
N LEU A 34 -35.90 22.89 14.98
CA LEU A 34 -36.74 21.75 14.60
C LEU A 34 -38.00 21.62 15.46
N LYS A 35 -37.91 21.92 16.76
CA LYS A 35 -39.08 21.93 17.67
C LYS A 35 -40.13 23.00 17.34
N ARG A 36 -39.79 24.03 16.57
CA ARG A 36 -40.63 25.22 16.31
C ARG A 36 -40.99 25.39 14.83
N CYS A 37 -40.32 24.68 13.93
CA CYS A 37 -40.47 24.84 12.49
C CYS A 37 -40.80 23.50 11.80
N GLU A 38 -42.06 23.35 11.42
CA GLU A 38 -42.58 22.17 10.71
C GLU A 38 -41.94 21.98 9.32
N LYS A 39 -41.55 23.08 8.65
CA LYS A 39 -40.87 23.02 7.33
C LYS A 39 -39.51 22.34 7.42
N CYS A 40 -38.69 22.70 8.41
CA CYS A 40 -37.35 22.14 8.57
C CYS A 40 -37.38 20.70 9.11
N SER A 41 -38.37 20.35 9.94
CA SER A 41 -38.55 18.95 10.37
C SER A 41 -39.02 18.05 9.23
N ALA A 42 -39.87 18.55 8.32
CA ALA A 42 -40.27 17.80 7.13
C ALA A 42 -39.08 17.57 6.18
N LEU A 43 -38.22 18.58 5.98
CA LEU A 43 -37.03 18.46 5.14
C LEU A 43 -36.00 17.49 5.74
N LEU A 44 -35.81 17.51 7.06
CA LEU A 44 -34.94 16.54 7.74
C LEU A 44 -35.46 15.10 7.56
N ALA A 45 -36.77 14.88 7.70
CA ALA A 45 -37.37 13.57 7.51
C ALA A 45 -37.17 13.05 6.07
N GLU A 46 -37.26 13.91 5.06
CA GLU A 46 -36.98 13.54 3.66
C GLU A 46 -35.51 13.15 3.48
N LEU A 47 -34.57 13.92 4.04
CA LEU A 47 -33.14 13.57 4.00
C LEU A 47 -32.83 12.25 4.72
N GLU A 48 -33.49 11.99 5.86
CA GLU A 48 -33.37 10.72 6.59
C GLU A 48 -33.75 9.53 5.70
N THR A 49 -34.85 9.62 4.94
CA THR A 49 -35.28 8.52 4.05
C THR A 49 -34.26 8.22 2.95
N VAL A 50 -33.69 9.24 2.32
CA VAL A 50 -32.67 9.06 1.28
C VAL A 50 -31.40 8.46 1.87
N HIS A 51 -31.00 8.90 3.07
CA HIS A 51 -29.82 8.37 3.75
C HIS A 51 -30.00 6.90 4.15
N THR A 52 -31.18 6.49 4.62
CA THR A 52 -31.45 5.08 4.96
C THR A 52 -31.40 4.17 3.74
N ASP A 53 -31.99 4.59 2.61
CA ASP A 53 -31.99 3.82 1.35
C ASP A 53 -30.56 3.68 0.78
N LEU A 54 -29.77 4.75 0.85
CA LEU A 54 -28.35 4.72 0.47
C LEU A 54 -27.56 3.79 1.39
N LYS A 55 -27.81 3.83 2.70
CA LYS A 55 -27.12 2.96 3.65
C LYS A 55 -27.45 1.48 3.43
N GLU A 56 -28.69 1.15 3.09
CA GLU A 56 -29.11 -0.21 2.78
C GLU A 56 -28.45 -0.74 1.49
N THR A 57 -28.48 0.05 0.42
CA THR A 57 -27.83 -0.31 -0.85
C THR A 57 -26.30 -0.41 -0.74
N LEU A 58 -25.66 0.46 0.03
CA LEU A 58 -24.23 0.39 0.31
C LEU A 58 -23.87 -0.79 1.21
N HIS A 59 -24.72 -1.16 2.17
CA HIS A 59 -24.50 -2.36 3.00
C HIS A 59 -24.54 -3.64 2.16
N GLU A 60 -25.44 -3.72 1.18
CA GLU A 60 -25.53 -4.85 0.27
C GLU A 60 -24.33 -4.93 -0.68
N GLN A 61 -23.84 -3.80 -1.20
CA GLN A 61 -22.61 -3.77 -2.02
C GLN A 61 -21.32 -4.00 -1.21
N SER A 62 -21.24 -3.54 0.04
CA SER A 62 -20.04 -3.71 0.88
C SER A 62 -19.91 -5.09 1.52
N GLY A 63 -20.98 -5.89 1.55
CA GLY A 63 -20.91 -7.31 1.90
C GLY A 63 -20.05 -8.13 0.95
N HIS A 64 -20.01 -7.75 -0.34
CA HIS A 64 -19.16 -8.41 -1.34
C HIS A 64 -17.69 -8.09 -1.16
N THR A 65 -17.33 -6.84 -0.87
CA THR A 65 -15.91 -6.43 -0.76
C THR A 65 -15.21 -7.05 0.45
N ALA A 66 -15.88 -7.15 1.60
CA ALA A 66 -15.28 -7.79 2.78
C ALA A 66 -15.07 -9.31 2.58
N ALA A 67 -16.04 -9.99 1.96
CA ALA A 67 -15.94 -11.43 1.67
C ALA A 67 -14.91 -11.73 0.57
N GLU A 68 -14.81 -10.89 -0.46
CA GLU A 68 -13.80 -10.99 -1.51
C GLU A 68 -12.38 -10.77 -0.98
N ILE A 69 -12.19 -9.82 -0.05
CA ILE A 69 -10.89 -9.59 0.59
C ILE A 69 -10.45 -10.82 1.40
N GLU A 70 -11.36 -11.47 2.13
CA GLU A 70 -11.05 -12.69 2.89
C GLU A 70 -10.72 -13.88 1.98
N GLN A 71 -11.43 -14.04 0.87
CA GLN A 71 -11.16 -15.09 -0.11
C GLN A 71 -9.81 -14.87 -0.81
N LEU A 72 -9.49 -13.62 -1.14
CA LEU A 72 -8.21 -13.27 -1.76
C LEU A 72 -7.04 -13.54 -0.80
N ASP A 73 -7.20 -13.26 0.50
CA ASP A 73 -6.18 -13.61 1.49
C ASP A 73 -5.99 -15.13 1.62
N LYS A 74 -7.07 -15.93 1.57
CA LYS A 74 -6.94 -17.40 1.56
C LYS A 74 -6.19 -17.92 0.33
N LEU A 75 -6.49 -17.40 -0.86
CA LEU A 75 -5.82 -17.81 -2.10
C LEU A 75 -4.35 -17.34 -2.16
N LEU A 76 -4.05 -16.13 -1.67
CA LEU A 76 -2.68 -15.59 -1.62
C LEU A 76 -1.84 -16.21 -0.50
N ASN A 77 -2.48 -16.62 0.59
CA ASN A 77 -1.83 -17.19 1.76
C ASN A 77 -1.81 -18.73 1.73
N ASP A 78 -2.18 -19.34 0.60
CA ASP A 78 -1.87 -20.72 0.31
C ASP A 78 -0.34 -20.92 0.39
N LYS A 79 0.03 -21.56 1.50
CA LYS A 79 1.38 -21.83 1.97
C LYS A 79 2.35 -22.46 0.96
N PRO A 80 1.97 -23.23 -0.10
CA PRO A 80 2.96 -23.80 -1.02
C PRO A 80 3.78 -22.76 -1.80
N SER A 81 3.23 -21.59 -2.09
CA SER A 81 3.90 -20.59 -2.96
C SER A 81 5.16 -19.98 -2.32
N LYS A 82 5.14 -19.73 -1.00
CA LYS A 82 6.25 -19.09 -0.28
C LYS A 82 7.47 -20.02 -0.11
N TRP A 83 7.24 -21.33 -0.06
CA TRP A 83 8.31 -22.34 0.08
C TRP A 83 9.06 -22.58 -1.23
N LEU A 84 8.34 -22.66 -2.35
CA LEU A 84 8.93 -22.77 -3.70
C LEU A 84 9.81 -21.56 -4.02
N GLY A 85 9.33 -20.34 -3.73
CA GLY A 85 10.12 -19.13 -3.94
C GLY A 85 11.42 -19.13 -3.13
N THR A 86 11.36 -19.50 -1.85
CA THR A 86 12.53 -19.50 -0.96
C THR A 86 13.55 -20.57 -1.38
N THR A 87 13.09 -21.77 -1.69
CA THR A 87 13.97 -22.88 -2.15
C THR A 87 14.61 -22.58 -3.49
N ALA A 88 13.88 -21.99 -4.44
CA ALA A 88 14.43 -21.54 -5.71
C ALA A 88 15.52 -20.46 -5.53
N TRP A 89 15.28 -19.46 -4.66
CA TRP A 89 16.27 -18.43 -4.38
C TRP A 89 17.55 -18.98 -3.72
N LEU A 90 17.42 -19.97 -2.83
CA LEU A 90 18.59 -20.64 -2.23
C LEU A 90 19.44 -21.36 -3.27
N LEU A 91 18.82 -22.08 -4.21
CA LEU A 91 19.51 -22.74 -5.31
C LEU A 91 20.23 -21.74 -6.22
N VAL A 92 19.59 -20.60 -6.53
CA VAL A 92 20.19 -19.54 -7.33
C VAL A 92 21.41 -18.92 -6.63
N ILE A 93 21.30 -18.62 -5.34
CA ILE A 93 22.41 -18.07 -4.55
C ILE A 93 23.57 -19.07 -4.48
N LEU A 94 23.28 -20.34 -4.25
CA LEU A 94 24.29 -21.40 -4.22
C LEU A 94 25.02 -21.53 -5.56
N GLY A 95 24.26 -21.59 -6.67
CA GLY A 95 24.83 -21.63 -8.02
C GLY A 95 25.68 -20.41 -8.35
N ALA A 96 25.22 -19.21 -7.97
CA ALA A 96 25.95 -17.97 -8.16
C ALA A 96 27.29 -17.95 -7.37
N LEU A 97 27.30 -18.49 -6.15
CA LEU A 97 28.53 -18.62 -5.36
C LEU A 97 29.54 -19.59 -5.99
N VAL A 98 29.09 -20.72 -6.52
CA VAL A 98 29.96 -21.70 -7.17
C VAL A 98 30.55 -21.13 -8.47
N VAL A 99 29.71 -20.57 -9.34
CA VAL A 99 30.15 -19.98 -10.62
C VAL A 99 31.03 -18.75 -10.38
N GLY A 100 30.64 -17.88 -9.46
CA GLY A 100 31.42 -16.71 -9.09
C GLY A 100 32.78 -17.09 -8.49
N GLY A 101 32.82 -18.08 -7.59
CA GLY A 101 34.05 -18.59 -7.01
C GLY A 101 34.99 -19.21 -8.04
N TYR A 102 34.45 -20.00 -8.97
CA TYR A 102 35.23 -20.57 -10.08
C TYR A 102 35.77 -19.48 -11.01
N ALA A 103 34.96 -18.50 -11.39
CA ALA A 103 35.40 -17.37 -12.23
C ALA A 103 36.50 -16.55 -11.55
N ILE A 104 36.40 -16.30 -10.23
CA ILE A 104 37.44 -15.61 -9.46
C ILE A 104 38.73 -16.44 -9.41
N TRP A 105 38.62 -17.74 -9.19
CA TRP A 105 39.76 -18.66 -9.16
C TRP A 105 40.48 -18.74 -10.51
N GLU A 106 39.74 -18.87 -11.61
CA GLU A 106 40.27 -18.85 -12.97
C GLU A 106 40.97 -17.53 -13.28
N LEU A 107 40.35 -16.40 -12.93
CA LEU A 107 40.94 -15.07 -13.13
C LEU A 107 42.24 -14.91 -12.32
N GLY A 108 42.29 -15.45 -11.10
CA GLY A 108 43.48 -15.46 -10.25
C GLY A 108 44.62 -16.26 -10.86
N LEU A 109 44.35 -17.48 -11.34
CA LEU A 109 45.35 -18.31 -12.01
C LEU A 109 45.80 -17.70 -13.35
N ALA A 110 44.86 -17.17 -14.14
CA ALA A 110 45.15 -16.51 -15.41
C ALA A 110 46.03 -15.26 -15.20
N LEU A 111 45.81 -14.49 -14.12
CA LEU A 111 46.65 -13.35 -13.76
C LEU A 111 48.03 -13.76 -13.26
N TRP A 112 48.15 -14.90 -12.58
CA TRP A 112 49.38 -15.30 -11.90
C TRP A 112 50.33 -16.17 -12.74
N GLN A 113 49.80 -17.01 -13.63
CA GLN A 113 50.58 -18.15 -14.16
C GLN A 113 50.86 -18.08 -15.67
N ASP A 114 49.99 -17.44 -16.45
CA ASP A 114 50.18 -17.33 -17.90
C ASP A 114 50.79 -15.96 -18.25
N THR A 115 51.76 -15.88 -19.15
CA THR A 115 52.35 -14.62 -19.69
C THR A 115 52.17 -14.59 -21.21
N SER A 116 51.18 -15.30 -21.73
CA SER A 116 50.90 -15.44 -23.17
C SER A 116 49.90 -14.42 -23.71
N GLN A 117 49.08 -13.80 -22.85
CA GLN A 117 48.07 -12.79 -23.23
C GLN A 117 48.53 -11.36 -22.92
N PRO A 118 48.17 -10.39 -23.78
CA PRO A 118 48.52 -9.00 -23.53
C PRO A 118 47.77 -8.44 -22.31
N VAL A 119 48.49 -7.65 -21.51
CA VAL A 119 48.03 -7.14 -20.20
C VAL A 119 46.72 -6.35 -20.29
N TRP A 120 46.47 -5.65 -21.40
CA TRP A 120 45.25 -4.86 -21.60
C TRP A 120 43.98 -5.75 -21.65
N LEU A 121 44.05 -6.94 -22.26
CA LEU A 121 42.91 -7.85 -22.37
C LEU A 121 42.52 -8.38 -20.98
N ARG A 122 43.52 -8.72 -20.17
CA ARG A 122 43.33 -9.14 -18.76
C ARG A 122 42.72 -8.05 -17.91
N ALA A 123 43.24 -6.84 -18.03
CA ALA A 123 42.70 -5.68 -17.33
C ALA A 123 41.25 -5.41 -17.73
N SER A 124 40.90 -5.60 -19.00
CA SER A 124 39.53 -5.44 -19.52
C SER A 124 38.55 -6.45 -18.88
N ILE A 125 38.94 -7.72 -18.84
CA ILE A 125 38.12 -8.79 -18.24
C ILE A 125 37.96 -8.56 -16.73
N ALA A 126 39.06 -8.26 -16.03
CA ALA A 126 39.02 -7.95 -14.60
C ALA A 126 38.15 -6.73 -14.29
N ALA A 127 38.24 -5.66 -15.10
CA ALA A 127 37.40 -4.47 -14.95
C ALA A 127 35.90 -4.78 -15.17
N LEU A 128 35.58 -5.68 -16.11
CA LEU A 128 34.20 -6.10 -16.37
C LEU A 128 33.62 -6.86 -15.16
N TYR A 129 34.35 -7.83 -14.62
CA TYR A 129 33.94 -8.57 -13.42
C TYR A 129 33.83 -7.67 -12.18
N LEU A 130 34.80 -6.79 -11.95
CA LEU A 130 34.76 -5.83 -10.85
C LEU A 130 33.62 -4.83 -11.00
N GLY A 131 33.33 -4.38 -12.22
CA GLY A 131 32.19 -3.52 -12.52
C GLY A 131 30.86 -4.21 -12.21
N PHE A 132 30.69 -5.46 -12.65
CA PHE A 132 29.50 -6.26 -12.36
C PHE A 132 29.33 -6.51 -10.85
N ALA A 133 30.41 -6.87 -10.15
CA ALA A 133 30.40 -7.05 -8.71
C ALA A 133 30.05 -5.74 -7.98
N GLY A 134 30.60 -4.61 -8.41
CA GLY A 134 30.30 -3.29 -7.85
C GLY A 134 28.83 -2.90 -8.01
N LEU A 135 28.25 -3.07 -9.21
CA LEU A 135 26.83 -2.84 -9.46
C LEU A 135 25.95 -3.76 -8.61
N PHE A 136 26.31 -5.04 -8.51
CA PHE A 136 25.60 -6.01 -7.68
C PHE A 136 25.60 -5.58 -6.20
N VAL A 137 26.75 -5.19 -5.65
CA VAL A 137 26.87 -4.71 -4.27
C VAL A 137 26.07 -3.41 -4.06
N MET A 138 26.06 -2.51 -5.04
CA MET A 138 25.28 -1.27 -4.97
C MET A 138 23.77 -1.56 -4.87
N VAL A 139 23.24 -2.39 -5.77
CA VAL A 139 21.82 -2.80 -5.77
C VAL A 139 21.49 -3.58 -4.50
N LEU A 140 22.36 -4.49 -4.07
CA LEU A 140 22.18 -5.25 -2.83
C LEU A 140 22.09 -4.32 -1.61
N ARG A 141 22.97 -3.31 -1.54
CA ARG A 141 22.93 -2.29 -0.48
C ARG A 141 21.63 -1.50 -0.51
N GLN A 142 21.18 -1.09 -1.70
CA GLN A 142 19.89 -0.39 -1.87
C GLN A 142 18.72 -1.25 -1.39
N ARG A 143 18.69 -2.53 -1.77
CA ARG A 143 17.66 -3.49 -1.37
C ARG A 143 17.65 -3.73 0.14
N ILE A 144 18.83 -3.89 0.77
CA ILE A 144 18.92 -4.06 2.23
C ILE A 144 18.43 -2.80 2.96
N LYS A 145 18.77 -1.60 2.46
CA LYS A 145 18.30 -0.34 3.04
C LYS A 145 16.79 -0.19 2.90
N SER A 146 16.22 -0.49 1.73
CA SER A 146 14.77 -0.40 1.52
C SER A 146 14.02 -1.38 2.43
N LEU A 147 14.51 -2.60 2.60
CA LEU A 147 13.94 -3.59 3.53
C LEU A 147 13.91 -3.13 4.99
N LYS A 148 14.88 -2.30 5.40
CA LYS A 148 14.96 -1.74 6.77
C LYS A 148 14.07 -0.51 6.96
N THR A 149 13.87 0.29 5.92
CA THR A 149 13.14 1.58 5.99
C THR A 149 11.69 1.48 5.50
N ASP A 150 11.22 0.28 5.13
CA ASP A 150 9.85 0.09 4.68
C ASP A 150 8.83 0.32 5.82
N LYS A 151 8.15 1.47 5.75
CA LYS A 151 7.13 1.94 6.70
C LYS A 151 5.90 1.01 6.73
N TYR A 152 5.60 0.33 5.62
CA TYR A 152 4.40 -0.49 5.47
C TYR A 152 4.60 -1.95 5.88
N ARG A 153 5.84 -2.37 6.17
CA ARG A 153 6.16 -3.76 6.58
C ARG A 153 5.42 -4.26 7.83
N LYS A 154 4.91 -3.34 8.66
CA LYS A 154 4.19 -3.68 9.92
C LYS A 154 2.68 -3.57 9.83
N VAL A 155 2.15 -3.10 8.70
CA VAL A 155 0.70 -3.00 8.51
C VAL A 155 0.22 -4.36 8.00
N LYS A 156 -0.48 -5.11 8.86
CA LYS A 156 -1.27 -6.26 8.42
C LYS A 156 -2.52 -5.68 7.75
N LEU A 157 -2.67 -5.94 6.46
CA LEU A 157 -3.96 -5.78 5.77
C LEU A 157 -4.95 -6.80 6.32
#